data_AF-V6MAF3-F1
#
_entry.id   AF-V6MAF3-F1
#
_cell.length_a   1.000
_cell.length_b   1.000
_cell.length_c   1.000
_cell.angle_alpha   90.00
_cell.angle_beta   90.00
_cell.angle_gamma   90.00
#
_symmetry.space_group_name_H-M   'P 1'
#
loop_
_entity.id
_entity.type
_entity.pdbx_description
1 polymer ?
#
loop_
_entity_poly.entity_id
_entity_poly.type
_entity_poly.pdbx_seq_one_letter_code
_entity_poly.pdbx_strand_id
1 'polypeptide(L)'
;MKIALHQIAYQIGIHPTELAKLVYDGEITGEVPDRNPQSKDAWVDLHSLRNFIQWRYDQGRMEELVYGKSIRHIDKWLSRK
;
A
#
# COMPACT_ATOMS: atom_id res chain seq x y z
N MET A 1 -6.19 -6.03 7.85
CA MET A 1 -7.44 -5.62 7.17
C MET A 1 -7.14 -5.39 5.70
N LYS A 2 -7.92 -5.97 4.77
CA LYS A 2 -7.61 -5.94 3.34
C LYS A 2 -8.32 -4.83 2.60
N ILE A 3 -7.66 -4.26 1.60
CA ILE A 3 -8.23 -3.30 0.65
C ILE A 3 -7.84 -3.69 -0.77
N ALA A 4 -8.69 -3.38 -1.75
CA ALA A 4 -8.33 -3.54 -3.15
C ALA A 4 -7.10 -2.70 -3.48
N LEU A 5 -6.11 -3.31 -4.14
CA LEU A 5 -4.79 -2.73 -4.37
C LEU A 5 -4.89 -1.38 -5.10
N HIS A 6 -5.67 -1.34 -6.18
CA HIS A 6 -5.85 -0.14 -7.00
C HIS A 6 -6.51 1.02 -6.23
N GLN A 7 -7.32 0.74 -5.20
CA GLN A 7 -8.01 1.79 -4.42
C GLN A 7 -7.05 2.56 -3.51
N ILE A 8 -6.05 1.88 -2.94
CA ILE A 8 -5.12 2.51 -2.00
C ILE A 8 -3.87 3.05 -2.69
N ALA A 9 -3.40 2.40 -3.77
CA ALA A 9 -2.19 2.77 -4.50
C ALA A 9 -2.14 4.27 -4.86
N TYR A 10 -3.16 4.77 -5.54
CA TYR A 10 -3.23 6.18 -5.95
C TYR A 10 -3.34 7.15 -4.77
N GLN A 11 -3.94 6.72 -3.65
CA GLN A 11 -4.11 7.57 -2.47
C GLN A 11 -2.78 7.82 -1.76
N ILE A 12 -1.92 6.81 -1.73
CA ILE A 12 -0.57 6.88 -1.14
C ILE A 12 0.50 7.32 -2.15
N GLY A 13 0.11 7.62 -3.40
CA GLY A 13 1.02 8.10 -4.43
C GLY A 13 1.97 7.03 -4.98
N ILE A 14 1.62 5.75 -4.88
CA ILE A 14 2.37 4.63 -5.45
C ILE A 14 1.59 4.10 -6.65
N HIS A 15 2.25 3.82 -7.78
CA HIS A 15 1.54 3.28 -8.93
C HIS A 15 1.06 1.84 -8.63
N PRO A 16 -0.13 1.39 -9.08
CA PRO A 16 -0.61 0.03 -8.80
C PRO A 16 0.36 -1.08 -9.21
N THR A 17 1.10 -0.90 -10.31
CA THR A 17 2.12 -1.88 -10.73
C THR A 17 3.31 -1.93 -9.77
N GLU A 18 3.71 -0.80 -9.19
CA GLU A 18 4.77 -0.75 -8.19
C GLU A 18 4.30 -1.39 -6.88
N LEU A 19 3.06 -1.09 -6.47
CA LEU A 19 2.48 -1.71 -5.28
C LEU A 19 2.32 -3.22 -5.44
N ALA A 20 1.93 -3.69 -6.63
CA ALA A 20 1.89 -5.13 -6.92
C ALA A 20 3.29 -5.76 -6.91
N LYS A 21 4.30 -5.04 -7.40
CA LYS A 21 5.69 -5.51 -7.29
C LYS A 21 6.12 -5.70 -5.83
N LEU A 22 5.76 -4.77 -4.94
CA LEU A 22 6.04 -4.92 -3.50
C LEU A 22 5.35 -6.15 -2.88
N VAL A 23 4.16 -6.52 -3.38
CA VAL A 23 3.50 -7.76 -2.99
C VAL A 23 4.25 -8.99 -3.50
N TYR A 24 4.70 -8.97 -4.76
CA TYR A 24 5.49 -10.07 -5.33
C TYR A 24 6.84 -10.27 -4.68
N ASP A 25 7.50 -9.17 -4.33
CA ASP A 25 8.80 -9.16 -3.68
C ASP A 25 8.70 -9.55 -2.18
N GLY A 26 7.48 -9.70 -1.65
CA GLY A 26 7.22 -10.08 -0.26
C GLY A 26 7.39 -8.94 0.74
N GLU A 27 7.58 -7.71 0.26
CA GLU A 27 7.73 -6.50 1.09
C GLU A 27 6.41 -6.10 1.76
N ILE A 28 5.28 -6.39 1.11
CA ILE A 28 3.93 -6.11 1.61
C ILE A 28 3.06 -7.36 1.45
N THR A 29 2.31 -7.70 2.50
CA THR A 29 1.33 -8.78 2.45
C THR A 29 0.17 -8.38 1.54
N GLY A 30 -0.15 -9.23 0.56
CA GLY A 30 -1.24 -9.02 -0.36
C GLY A 30 -1.37 -10.19 -1.35
N GLU A 31 -2.26 -10.01 -2.32
CA GLU A 31 -2.46 -10.96 -3.41
C GLU A 31 -2.71 -10.18 -4.70
N VAL A 32 -2.08 -10.61 -5.78
CA VAL A 32 -2.27 -10.02 -7.10
C VAL A 32 -2.42 -11.16 -8.10
N PRO A 33 -3.67 -11.61 -8.35
CA PRO A 33 -3.96 -12.70 -9.29
C PRO A 33 -3.51 -12.35 -10.71
N ASP A 34 -3.00 -13.35 -11.42
CA ASP A 34 -2.59 -13.26 -12.83
C ASP A 34 -1.62 -12.11 -13.17
N ARG A 35 -0.90 -11.56 -12.17
CA ARG A 35 -0.07 -10.37 -12.40
C ARG A 35 -0.84 -9.14 -12.85
N ASN A 36 -2.13 -9.10 -12.49
CA ASN A 36 -3.02 -8.01 -12.80
C ASN A 36 -3.32 -7.14 -11.55
N PRO A 37 -2.61 -6.01 -11.35
CA PRO A 37 -2.86 -5.08 -10.24
C PRO A 37 -4.24 -4.42 -10.27
N GLN A 38 -4.93 -4.45 -11.42
CA GLN A 38 -6.29 -3.93 -11.60
C GLN A 38 -7.36 -5.01 -11.41
N SER A 39 -6.97 -6.25 -11.11
CA SER A 39 -7.93 -7.30 -10.79
C SER A 39 -8.81 -6.88 -9.62
N LYS A 40 -10.10 -7.23 -9.67
CA LYS A 40 -11.03 -7.03 -8.55
C LYS A 40 -10.60 -7.82 -7.31
N ASP A 41 -9.88 -8.90 -7.54
CA ASP A 41 -9.37 -9.80 -6.51
C ASP A 41 -7.95 -9.42 -6.07
N ALA A 42 -7.33 -8.38 -6.66
CA ALA A 42 -6.04 -7.88 -6.18
C ALA A 42 -6.22 -7.03 -4.92
N TRP A 43 -5.55 -7.41 -3.82
CA TRP A 43 -5.68 -6.76 -2.52
C TRP A 43 -4.34 -6.64 -1.79
N VAL A 44 -4.28 -5.71 -0.84
CA VAL A 44 -3.15 -5.54 0.09
C VAL A 44 -3.64 -5.46 1.54
N ASP A 45 -2.83 -5.95 2.48
CA ASP A 45 -3.08 -5.76 3.90
C ASP A 45 -2.62 -4.36 4.35
N LEU A 46 -3.53 -3.62 4.98
CA LEU A 46 -3.29 -2.24 5.40
C LEU A 46 -2.25 -2.11 6.52
N HIS A 47 -2.12 -3.08 7.43
CA HIS A 47 -1.10 -3.02 8.49
C HIS A 47 0.28 -3.28 7.91
N SER A 48 0.39 -4.28 7.04
CA SER A 48 1.64 -4.55 6.32
C SER A 48 2.07 -3.33 5.48
N LEU A 49 1.12 -2.72 4.76
CA LEU A 49 1.37 -1.51 3.98
C LEU A 49 1.80 -0.33 4.87
N ARG A 50 1.13 -0.12 6.01
CA ARG A 50 1.49 0.95 6.97
C ARG A 50 2.92 0.77 7.49
N ASN A 51 3.29 -0.46 7.85
CA ASN A 51 4.63 -0.79 8.35
C ASN A 51 5.70 -0.56 7.29
N PHE A 52 5.43 -0.95 6.03
CA PHE A 52 6.33 -0.68 4.92
C PHE A 52 6.55 0.81 4.70
N ILE A 53 5.47 1.62 4.71
CA ILE A 53 5.57 3.08 4.54
C ILE A 53 6.36 3.72 5.68
N GLN A 54 6.12 3.32 6.93
CA GLN A 54 6.91 3.78 8.08
C GLN A 54 8.39 3.44 7.90
N TRP A 55 8.70 2.18 7.57
CA TRP A 55 10.07 1.73 7.34
C TRP A 55 10.76 2.55 6.24
N ARG A 56 10.08 2.84 5.12
CA ARG A 56 10.63 3.68 4.04
C ARG A 56 10.95 5.10 4.51
N TYR A 57 10.09 5.68 5.35
CA TYR A 57 10.31 6.99 5.94
C TYR A 57 11.49 6.99 6.92
N ASP A 58 11.59 5.99 7.80
CA ASP A 58 12.70 5.84 8.76
C ASP A 58 14.07 5.70 8.06
N GLN A 59 14.09 5.14 6.85
CA GLN A 59 15.29 5.05 6.01
C GLN A 59 15.63 6.35 5.27
N GLY A 60 14.88 7.43 5.46
CA GLY A 60 15.03 8.68 4.70
C GLY A 60 14.68 8.55 3.21
N ARG A 61 13.94 7.50 2.83
CA ARG A 61 13.57 7.20 1.42
C ARG A 61 12.17 7.72 1.05
N MET A 62 11.60 8.57 1.90
CA MET A 62 10.29 9.19 1.71
C MET A 62 10.27 10.55 2.38
N GLU A 63 9.78 11.58 1.67
CA GLU A 63 9.63 12.92 2.21
C GLU A 63 8.49 12.99 3.25
N GLU A 64 8.65 13.85 4.26
CA GLU A 64 7.67 14.08 5.34
C GLU A 64 6.24 14.27 4.83
N LEU A 65 6.07 15.11 3.80
CA LEU A 65 4.76 15.43 3.25
C LEU A 65 4.08 14.22 2.61
N VAL A 66 4.86 13.40 1.89
CA VAL A 66 4.39 12.18 1.23
C VAL A 66 4.06 11.10 2.26
N TYR A 67 4.92 10.94 3.26
CA TYR A 67 4.70 10.05 4.39
C TYR A 67 3.40 10.41 5.15
N GLY A 68 3.26 11.66 5.56
CA GLY A 68 2.08 12.13 6.28
C GLY A 68 0.79 11.97 5.47
N LYS A 69 0.82 12.20 4.15
CA LYS A 69 -0.31 11.91 3.27
C LYS A 69 -0.64 10.41 3.25
N SER A 70 0.36 9.55 3.08
CA SER A 70 0.19 8.11 2.97
C SER A 70 -0.42 7.50 4.23
N ILE A 71 0.13 7.84 5.40
CA ILE A 71 -0.38 7.35 6.69
C ILE A 71 -1.82 7.81 6.94
N ARG A 72 -2.16 9.08 6.65
CA ARG A 72 -3.56 9.55 6.79
C ARG A 72 -4.54 8.74 5.96
N HIS A 73 -4.20 8.39 4.73
CA HIS A 73 -5.07 7.56 3.89
C HIS A 73 -5.20 6.13 4.43
N ILE A 74 -4.09 5.52 4.85
CA ILE A 74 -4.08 4.18 5.42
C ILE A 74 -4.89 4.13 6.73
N ASP A 75 -4.64 5.08 7.64
CA ASP A 75 -5.33 5.16 8.94
C ASP A 75 -6.83 5.44 8.76
N LYS A 76 -7.21 6.26 7.76
CA LYS A 76 -8.62 6.45 7.39
C LYS A 76 -9.28 5.13 7.01
N TRP A 77 -8.59 4.28 6.25
CA TRP A 77 -9.11 2.95 5.95
C TRP A 77 -9.16 2.08 7.19
N LEU A 78 -8.09 2.00 7.99
CA LEU A 78 -8.06 1.25 9.26
C LEU A 78 -9.17 1.63 10.24
N SER A 79 -9.62 2.90 10.23
CA SER A 79 -10.71 3.37 11.10
C SER A 79 -12.12 2.98 10.63
N ARG A 80 -12.28 2.56 9.37
CA ARG A 80 -13.55 2.08 8.81
C ARG A 80 -13.77 0.64 9.26
N LYS A 81 -14.36 0.48 10.45
CA LYS A 81 -14.91 -0.80 10.92
C LYS A 81 -16.07 -1.27 10.04
#